data_AF-A0A7V6XQJ0-F1
#
_entry.id   AF-A0A7V6XQJ0-F1
#
_cell.length_a   1.000
_cell.length_b   1.000
_cell.length_c   1.000
_cell.angle_alpha   90.00
_cell.angle_beta   90.00
_cell.angle_gamma   90.00
#
_symmetry.space_group_name_H-M   'P 1'
#
loop_
_entity.id
_entity.type
_entity.pdbx_description
1 polymer ?
#
loop_
_entity_poly.entity_id
_entity_poly.type
_entity_poly.pdbx_seq_one_letter_code
_entity_poly.pdbx_strand_id
1 'polypeptide(L)'
;MIFSHTRRLQIFIIIIVLLTIIGMLTLNSYENWRTLVHTEFSKTESIAKLLDAHLKGTYEDILINNNAQTLSKAGQIALFNEQLQPFVDDVLDSFANYGAGYYVKELDSIVAFGPDFQPDGLKDISPTSKARTVYETLEPLQFQDYSQTRDGYVVAIIYPLIRNGEIIGHVWGNIRIENVYSEFIALLKNRIIFIIVILVAALLGSRILAKQHNANIKKLEEKVRQLEHSDDDPAFFDELTKIYEAVLFSRKKISENQNKFQKIVTEKIMAAQEEERKKISRELHDGIGQAVYSIFIGLQTLKTDHLDEKSKANIIELENITKATMKEIKEVALNLRPSTLDDLGFIPAIRSYIEQFEKSYHIAVNLTTDGIKKRYDTSIETALYRIVQEALSNAAKYADTKTIDIHISESLSKITMKIIDYGKGFDINKQMELSNGIGLYSINERAQQVGGMSMFHSEVDKGTIVTVSIPIYT
;
A
#
# COMPACT_ATOMS: atom_id res chain seq x y z
N MET A 1 -19.98 -0.81 -47.86
CA MET A 1 -18.62 -0.87 -47.26
C MET A 1 -18.53 -0.33 -45.83
N ILE A 2 -19.29 0.69 -45.43
CA ILE A 2 -19.16 1.38 -44.12
C ILE A 2 -19.44 0.49 -42.89
N PHE A 3 -20.38 -0.45 -42.97
CA PHE A 3 -20.68 -1.40 -41.88
C PHE A 3 -19.51 -2.32 -41.50
N SER A 4 -18.50 -2.52 -42.37
CA SER A 4 -17.34 -3.37 -42.05
C SER A 4 -16.33 -2.65 -41.14
N HIS A 5 -16.20 -1.32 -41.27
CA HIS A 5 -15.24 -0.52 -40.50
C HIS A 5 -15.67 -0.33 -39.04
N THR A 6 -16.96 -0.10 -38.78
CA THR A 6 -17.48 0.01 -37.41
C THR A 6 -17.32 -1.30 -36.64
N ARG A 7 -17.56 -2.44 -37.30
CA ARG A 7 -17.37 -3.77 -36.71
C ARG A 7 -15.90 -4.07 -36.44
N ARG A 8 -14.99 -3.69 -37.35
CA ARG A 8 -13.53 -3.79 -37.14
C ARG A 8 -13.05 -2.90 -36.00
N LEU A 9 -13.54 -1.67 -35.88
CA LEU A 9 -13.21 -0.76 -34.79
C LEU A 9 -13.69 -1.29 -33.43
N GLN A 10 -14.90 -1.84 -33.37
CA GLN A 10 -15.43 -2.48 -32.16
C GLN A 10 -14.58 -3.68 -31.74
N ILE A 11 -14.23 -4.55 -32.70
CA ILE A 11 -13.34 -5.69 -32.43
C ILE A 11 -11.98 -5.20 -31.92
N PHE A 12 -11.41 -4.16 -32.53
CA PHE A 12 -10.13 -3.59 -32.11
C PHE A 12 -10.18 -3.01 -30.68
N ILE A 13 -11.24 -2.27 -30.33
CA ILE A 13 -11.45 -1.76 -28.96
C ILE A 13 -11.58 -2.91 -27.96
N ILE A 14 -12.36 -3.94 -28.30
CA ILE A 14 -12.52 -5.13 -27.44
C ILE A 14 -11.19 -5.84 -27.24
N ILE A 15 -10.38 -5.99 -28.30
CA ILE A 15 -9.05 -6.61 -28.23
C ILE A 15 -8.13 -5.81 -27.32
N ILE A 16 -8.08 -4.47 -27.46
CA ILE A 16 -7.25 -3.62 -26.59
C ILE A 16 -7.68 -3.75 -25.13
N VAL A 17 -8.98 -3.64 -24.85
CA VAL A 17 -9.52 -3.76 -23.49
C VAL A 17 -9.19 -5.14 -22.90
N LEU A 18 -9.35 -6.21 -23.68
CA LEU A 18 -9.00 -7.57 -23.26
C LEU A 18 -7.51 -7.70 -22.97
N LEU A 19 -6.63 -7.21 -23.85
CA LEU A 19 -5.18 -7.24 -23.65
C LEU A 19 -4.77 -6.46 -22.39
N THR A 20 -5.35 -5.29 -22.16
CA THR A 20 -5.09 -4.50 -20.94
C THR A 20 -5.58 -5.22 -19.69
N ILE A 21 -6.77 -5.82 -19.72
CA ILE A 21 -7.32 -6.60 -18.60
C ILE A 21 -6.45 -7.82 -18.32
N ILE A 22 -6.03 -8.56 -19.35
CA ILE A 22 -5.16 -9.73 -19.21
C ILE A 22 -3.82 -9.32 -18.60
N GLY A 23 -3.17 -8.27 -19.13
CA GLY A 23 -1.90 -7.78 -18.60
C GLY A 23 -2.00 -7.30 -17.15
N MET A 24 -3.07 -6.58 -16.81
CA MET A 24 -3.32 -6.14 -15.45
C MET A 24 -3.61 -7.32 -14.51
N LEU A 25 -4.33 -8.34 -14.98
CA LEU A 25 -4.62 -9.55 -14.22
C LEU A 25 -3.37 -10.36 -13.95
N THR A 26 -2.53 -10.61 -14.96
CA THR A 26 -1.32 -11.43 -14.81
C THR A 26 -0.34 -10.77 -13.84
N LEU A 27 -0.04 -9.49 -14.04
CA LEU A 27 0.89 -8.75 -13.18
C LEU A 27 0.40 -8.69 -11.73
N ASN A 28 -0.87 -8.33 -11.52
CA ASN A 28 -1.42 -8.26 -10.18
C ASN A 28 -1.56 -9.64 -9.51
N SER A 29 -1.88 -10.69 -10.29
CA SER A 29 -1.97 -12.05 -9.74
C SER A 29 -0.60 -12.53 -9.27
N TYR A 30 0.45 -12.22 -10.04
CA TYR A 30 1.83 -12.50 -9.66
C TYR A 30 2.23 -11.74 -8.38
N GLU A 31 1.96 -10.44 -8.33
CA GLU A 31 2.25 -9.61 -7.16
C GLU A 31 1.50 -10.08 -5.91
N ASN A 32 0.19 -10.33 -6.02
CA ASN A 32 -0.63 -10.84 -4.92
C ASN A 32 -0.13 -12.20 -4.42
N TRP A 33 0.21 -13.12 -5.33
CA TRP A 33 0.75 -14.43 -4.96
C TRP A 33 2.06 -14.27 -4.19
N ARG A 34 2.97 -13.44 -4.70
CA ARG A 34 4.25 -13.17 -4.04
C ARG A 34 4.06 -12.56 -2.65
N THR A 35 3.20 -11.55 -2.53
CA THR A 35 2.89 -10.91 -1.24
C THR A 35 2.27 -11.90 -0.27
N LEU A 36 1.30 -12.69 -0.73
CA LEU A 36 0.64 -13.70 0.11
C LEU A 36 1.65 -14.72 0.64
N VAL A 37 2.44 -15.33 -0.25
CA VAL A 37 3.48 -16.29 0.14
C VAL A 37 4.48 -15.67 1.12
N HIS A 38 4.89 -14.42 0.90
CA HIS A 38 5.79 -13.72 1.82
C HIS A 38 5.13 -13.51 3.19
N THR A 39 3.87 -13.08 3.24
CA THR A 39 3.12 -12.93 4.50
C THR A 39 3.03 -14.26 5.25
N GLU A 40 2.79 -15.35 4.54
CA GLU A 40 2.74 -16.69 5.14
C GLU A 40 4.10 -17.15 5.67
N PHE A 41 5.20 -16.82 4.99
CA PHE A 41 6.55 -17.02 5.54
C PHE A 41 6.79 -16.21 6.81
N SER A 42 6.40 -14.92 6.83
CA SER A 42 6.61 -14.08 8.02
C SER A 42 5.79 -14.54 9.24
N LYS A 43 4.58 -15.07 9.03
CA LYS A 43 3.78 -15.64 10.12
C LYS A 43 4.36 -16.97 10.62
N THR A 44 4.73 -17.88 9.71
CA THR A 44 5.39 -19.14 10.09
C THR A 44 6.72 -18.89 10.80
N GLU A 45 7.46 -17.84 10.42
CA GLU A 45 8.68 -17.38 11.09
C GLU A 45 8.40 -16.91 12.51
N SER A 46 7.35 -16.11 12.69
CA SER A 46 6.94 -15.60 14.00
C SER A 46 6.59 -16.76 14.95
N ILE A 47 5.85 -17.76 14.45
CA ILE A 47 5.52 -18.98 15.20
C ILE A 47 6.79 -19.72 15.62
N ALA A 48 7.72 -19.98 14.69
CA ALA A 48 8.96 -20.68 14.99
C ALA A 48 9.80 -19.92 16.05
N LYS A 49 9.89 -18.59 15.94
CA LYS A 49 10.59 -17.75 16.93
C LYS A 49 9.93 -17.77 18.31
N LEU A 50 8.60 -17.83 18.39
CA LEU A 50 7.88 -17.98 19.65
C LEU A 50 8.24 -19.31 20.33
N LEU A 51 8.30 -20.40 19.57
CA LEU A 51 8.70 -21.71 20.08
C LEU A 51 10.15 -21.73 20.58
N ASP A 52 11.10 -21.14 19.82
CA ASP A 52 12.49 -20.99 20.25
C ASP A 52 12.60 -20.18 21.55
N ALA A 53 11.91 -19.03 21.63
CA ALA A 53 11.92 -18.16 22.80
C ALA A 53 11.32 -18.82 24.05
N HIS A 54 10.34 -19.72 23.89
CA HIS A 54 9.76 -20.48 24.99
C HIS A 54 10.77 -21.45 25.63
N LEU A 55 11.65 -22.06 24.83
CA LEU A 55 12.68 -22.97 25.33
C LEU A 55 13.87 -22.18 25.93
N LYS A 56 13.75 -21.71 27.18
CA LYS A 56 14.75 -20.83 27.83
C LYS A 56 16.15 -21.44 28.01
N GLY A 57 16.29 -22.76 27.92
CA GLY A 57 17.54 -23.51 28.11
C GLY A 57 17.73 -24.60 27.06
N THR A 58 18.38 -25.69 27.45
CA THR A 58 18.56 -26.91 26.66
C THR A 58 17.50 -27.96 27.00
N TYR A 59 17.37 -28.98 26.16
CA TYR A 59 16.56 -30.15 26.51
C TYR A 59 17.11 -30.91 27.73
N GLU A 60 18.43 -30.89 27.93
CA GLU A 60 19.08 -31.45 29.13
C GLU A 60 18.64 -30.73 30.42
N ASP A 61 18.46 -29.40 30.37
CA ASP A 61 17.94 -28.65 31.53
C ASP A 61 16.53 -29.13 31.93
N ILE A 62 15.68 -29.50 30.95
CA ILE A 62 14.36 -30.09 31.23
C ILE A 62 14.52 -31.45 31.89
N LEU A 63 15.46 -32.29 31.46
CA LEU A 63 15.74 -33.59 32.08
C LEU A 63 16.27 -33.43 33.51
N ILE A 64 17.20 -32.51 33.74
CA ILE A 64 17.77 -32.22 35.07
C ILE A 64 16.67 -31.75 36.02
N ASN A 65 15.86 -30.77 35.62
CA ASN A 65 14.83 -30.17 36.47
C ASN A 65 13.73 -31.16 36.88
N ASN A 66 13.55 -32.24 36.11
CA ASN A 66 12.58 -33.30 36.38
C ASN A 66 13.20 -34.59 36.93
N ASN A 67 14.50 -34.59 37.29
CA ASN A 67 15.25 -35.78 37.74
C ASN A 67 15.12 -36.99 36.76
N ALA A 68 15.16 -36.70 35.47
CA ALA A 68 14.75 -37.61 34.40
C ALA A 68 15.90 -38.08 33.47
N GLN A 69 17.16 -37.82 33.83
CA GLN A 69 18.30 -38.14 32.95
C GLN A 69 18.45 -39.65 32.68
N THR A 70 17.98 -40.51 33.59
CA THR A 70 18.04 -41.97 33.44
C THR A 70 16.86 -42.57 32.67
N LEU A 71 15.90 -41.75 32.22
CA LEU A 71 14.76 -42.24 31.44
C LEU A 71 15.23 -42.82 30.09
N SER A 72 14.50 -43.84 29.63
CA SER A 72 14.68 -44.35 28.26
C SER A 72 14.33 -43.26 27.23
N LYS A 73 14.78 -43.43 25.98
CA LYS A 73 14.44 -42.51 24.87
C LYS A 73 12.94 -42.22 24.79
N ALA A 74 12.09 -43.24 24.95
CA ALA A 74 10.63 -43.08 24.95
C ALA A 74 10.14 -42.28 26.16
N GLY A 75 10.73 -42.48 27.35
CA GLY A 75 10.42 -41.71 28.54
C GLY A 75 10.83 -40.23 28.42
N GLN A 76 11.97 -39.94 27.79
CA GLN A 76 12.40 -38.57 27.53
C GLN A 76 11.47 -37.86 26.54
N ILE A 77 11.08 -38.53 25.45
CA ILE A 77 10.09 -38.00 24.48
C ILE A 77 8.76 -37.68 25.19
N ALA A 78 8.26 -38.60 26.02
CA ALA A 78 7.02 -38.39 26.76
C ALA A 78 7.09 -37.18 27.70
N LEU A 79 8.21 -37.01 28.40
CA LEU A 79 8.44 -35.84 29.25
C LEU A 79 8.50 -34.53 28.44
N PHE A 80 9.20 -34.51 27.31
CA PHE A 80 9.26 -33.31 26.46
C PHE A 80 7.90 -32.97 25.86
N ASN A 81 7.12 -33.97 25.47
CA ASN A 81 5.74 -33.80 25.04
C ASN A 81 4.88 -33.15 26.15
N GLU A 82 4.97 -33.66 27.37
CA GLU A 82 4.23 -33.12 28.53
C GLU A 82 4.60 -31.65 28.81
N GLN A 83 5.87 -31.28 28.71
CA GLN A 83 6.36 -29.94 29.04
C GLN A 83 6.13 -28.91 27.92
N LEU A 84 6.21 -29.33 26.66
CA LEU A 84 6.22 -28.39 25.52
C LEU A 84 4.89 -28.32 24.76
N GLN A 85 4.09 -29.40 24.75
CA GLN A 85 2.84 -29.44 24.00
C GLN A 85 1.84 -28.35 24.40
N PRO A 86 1.63 -28.02 25.69
CA PRO A 86 0.66 -26.98 26.07
C PRO A 86 0.93 -25.63 25.40
N PHE A 87 2.22 -25.26 25.26
CA PHE A 87 2.60 -24.02 24.59
C PHE A 87 2.42 -24.10 23.07
N VAL A 88 2.69 -25.26 22.45
CA VAL A 88 2.42 -25.46 21.01
C VAL A 88 0.93 -25.29 20.74
N ASP A 89 0.07 -25.87 21.57
CA ASP A 89 -1.38 -25.74 21.44
C ASP A 89 -1.83 -24.28 21.61
N ASP A 90 -1.38 -23.56 22.64
CA ASP A 90 -1.69 -22.14 22.86
C ASP A 90 -1.28 -21.25 21.68
N VAL A 91 -0.12 -21.52 21.08
CA VAL A 91 0.33 -20.81 19.88
C VAL A 91 -0.59 -21.12 18.71
N LEU A 92 -0.90 -22.39 18.46
CA LEU A 92 -1.71 -22.77 17.29
C LEU A 92 -3.19 -22.38 17.41
N ASP A 93 -3.72 -22.23 18.63
CA ASP A 93 -5.04 -21.62 18.88
C ASP A 93 -5.09 -20.16 18.42
N SER A 94 -3.97 -19.44 18.55
CA SER A 94 -3.82 -18.06 18.07
C SER A 94 -3.53 -17.98 16.56
N PHE A 95 -3.03 -19.06 15.96
CA PHE A 95 -2.64 -19.15 14.56
C PHE A 95 -3.41 -20.26 13.84
N ALA A 96 -4.69 -20.01 13.56
CA ALA A 96 -5.55 -20.97 12.86
C ALA A 96 -4.98 -21.42 11.51
N ASN A 97 -5.09 -22.71 11.21
CA ASN A 97 -4.54 -23.42 10.03
C ASN A 97 -3.02 -23.63 9.99
N TYR A 98 -2.25 -22.96 10.85
CA TYR A 98 -0.81 -23.18 10.95
C TYR A 98 -0.50 -24.46 11.70
N GLY A 99 0.72 -24.94 11.57
CA GLY A 99 1.29 -26.01 12.36
C GLY A 99 2.69 -25.65 12.84
N ALA A 100 3.09 -26.25 13.95
CA ALA A 100 4.36 -25.95 14.60
C ALA A 100 4.83 -27.13 15.43
N GLY A 101 6.07 -27.10 15.87
CA GLY A 101 6.56 -28.06 16.85
C GLY A 101 8.05 -28.00 17.10
N TYR A 102 8.50 -28.89 17.98
CA TYR A 102 9.91 -29.03 18.36
C TYR A 102 10.50 -30.34 17.82
N TYR A 103 11.78 -30.28 17.48
CA TYR A 103 12.60 -31.43 17.13
C TYR A 103 13.79 -31.49 18.06
N VAL A 104 14.06 -32.67 18.61
CA VAL A 104 15.23 -32.93 19.45
C VAL A 104 16.25 -33.68 18.62
N LYS A 105 17.41 -33.08 18.37
CA LYS A 105 18.45 -33.65 17.51
C LYS A 105 19.02 -34.95 18.06
N GLU A 106 19.32 -34.98 19.35
CA GLU A 106 19.94 -36.14 20.03
C GLU A 106 19.01 -37.36 20.06
N LEU A 107 17.70 -37.12 20.17
CA LEU A 107 16.70 -38.17 20.15
C LEU A 107 16.21 -38.49 18.74
N ASP A 108 16.61 -37.73 17.72
CA ASP A 108 16.17 -37.90 16.34
C ASP A 108 14.63 -38.07 16.25
N SER A 109 13.92 -37.17 16.93
CA SER A 109 12.48 -37.26 17.14
C SER A 109 11.85 -35.89 17.20
N ILE A 110 10.66 -35.78 16.60
CA ILE A 110 9.73 -34.70 16.88
C ILE A 110 9.20 -34.89 18.31
N VAL A 111 9.20 -33.80 19.08
CA VAL A 111 8.58 -33.73 20.41
C VAL A 111 7.71 -32.49 20.42
N ALA A 112 6.48 -32.62 20.90
CA ALA A 112 5.46 -31.57 20.87
C ALA A 112 5.23 -30.92 19.49
N PHE A 113 4.08 -31.20 18.88
CA PHE A 113 3.72 -30.59 17.60
C PHE A 113 2.21 -30.44 17.47
N GLY A 114 1.78 -29.58 16.56
CA GLY A 114 0.39 -29.48 16.19
C GLY A 114 0.19 -28.92 14.78
N PRO A 115 -1.05 -28.89 14.29
CA PRO A 115 -2.23 -29.50 14.91
C PRO A 115 -2.14 -31.03 14.87
N ASP A 116 -3.09 -31.71 15.53
CA ASP A 116 -3.20 -33.18 15.54
C ASP A 116 -2.02 -33.90 16.22
N PHE A 117 -1.66 -33.42 17.42
CA PHE A 117 -0.58 -33.99 18.22
C PHE A 117 -0.73 -35.51 18.44
N GLN A 118 0.40 -36.23 18.31
CA GLN A 118 0.50 -37.66 18.62
C GLN A 118 1.50 -37.90 19.76
N PRO A 119 1.07 -38.45 20.92
CA PRO A 119 1.91 -38.63 22.11
C PRO A 119 3.12 -39.53 21.93
N ASP A 120 3.04 -40.51 21.03
CA ASP A 120 4.14 -41.44 20.74
C ASP A 120 5.27 -40.76 19.93
N GLY A 121 5.04 -39.54 19.43
CA GLY A 121 5.93 -38.80 18.57
C GLY A 121 6.03 -39.38 17.15
N LEU A 122 6.39 -38.54 16.18
CA LEU A 122 6.81 -39.03 14.86
C LEU A 122 8.29 -39.40 14.95
N LYS A 123 8.60 -40.67 14.68
CA LYS A 123 9.98 -41.19 14.64
C LYS A 123 10.69 -40.69 13.38
N ASP A 124 11.73 -39.91 13.62
CA ASP A 124 12.75 -39.42 12.68
C ASP A 124 12.25 -38.72 11.40
N ILE A 125 12.81 -37.55 11.11
CA ILE A 125 12.68 -36.91 9.80
C ILE A 125 13.69 -37.53 8.84
N SER A 126 13.25 -37.83 7.61
CA SER A 126 14.10 -38.46 6.57
C SER A 126 15.55 -37.95 6.60
N PRO A 127 16.58 -38.80 6.49
CA PRO A 127 17.98 -38.36 6.39
C PRO A 127 18.22 -37.35 5.27
N THR A 128 17.36 -37.32 4.25
CA THR A 128 17.39 -36.37 3.12
C THR A 128 16.50 -35.14 3.32
N SER A 129 15.88 -34.99 4.49
CA SER A 129 15.00 -33.87 4.79
C SER A 129 15.78 -32.56 4.75
N LYS A 130 15.25 -31.58 4.01
CA LYS A 130 15.79 -30.21 3.95
C LYS A 130 15.88 -29.55 5.32
N ALA A 131 15.08 -30.01 6.29
CA ALA A 131 15.20 -29.61 7.69
C ALA A 131 16.61 -29.76 8.25
N ARG A 132 17.38 -30.75 7.80
CA ARG A 132 18.76 -30.98 8.29
C ARG A 132 19.75 -29.92 7.79
N THR A 133 19.44 -29.16 6.73
CA THR A 133 20.30 -28.09 6.21
C THR A 133 20.55 -27.01 7.27
N VAL A 134 19.60 -26.74 8.17
CA VAL A 134 19.78 -25.75 9.24
C VAL A 134 20.88 -26.14 10.23
N TYR A 135 21.27 -27.42 10.26
CA TYR A 135 22.38 -27.89 11.09
C TYR A 135 23.75 -27.63 10.47
N GLU A 136 23.79 -27.39 9.16
CA GLU A 136 25.02 -27.06 8.43
C GLU A 136 25.18 -25.54 8.33
N THR A 137 24.09 -24.82 8.04
CA THR A 137 24.13 -23.38 7.79
C THR A 137 24.05 -22.54 9.05
N LEU A 138 23.47 -23.07 10.14
CA LEU A 138 23.09 -22.33 11.35
C LEU A 138 22.09 -21.18 11.10
N GLU A 139 21.47 -21.18 9.92
CA GLU A 139 20.54 -20.15 9.49
C GLU A 139 19.14 -20.74 9.28
N PRO A 140 18.06 -19.95 9.47
CA PRO A 140 16.71 -20.40 9.22
C PRO A 140 16.51 -20.80 7.75
N LEU A 141 15.78 -21.89 7.52
CA LEU A 141 15.47 -22.37 6.18
C LEU A 141 13.99 -22.21 5.86
N GLN A 142 13.70 -21.41 4.83
CA GLN A 142 12.39 -21.33 4.19
C GLN A 142 12.29 -22.34 3.05
N PHE A 143 11.19 -23.08 2.97
CA PHE A 143 10.95 -24.00 1.86
C PHE A 143 9.46 -24.24 1.57
N GLN A 144 9.21 -24.79 0.39
CA GLN A 144 7.92 -25.33 -0.01
C GLN A 144 8.10 -26.81 -0.37
N ASP A 145 7.63 -27.69 0.49
CA ASP A 145 7.84 -29.14 0.32
C ASP A 145 6.80 -29.94 1.11
N TYR A 146 6.83 -31.25 0.98
CA TYR A 146 5.94 -32.14 1.73
C TYR A 146 6.31 -32.17 3.22
N SER A 147 5.30 -32.01 4.08
CA SER A 147 5.42 -32.17 5.53
C SER A 147 4.75 -33.45 5.99
N GLN A 148 5.47 -34.23 6.81
CA GLN A 148 4.96 -35.45 7.42
C GLN A 148 3.96 -35.16 8.54
N THR A 149 4.21 -34.13 9.37
CA THR A 149 3.28 -33.71 10.45
C THR A 149 1.96 -33.18 9.92
N ARG A 150 1.97 -32.69 8.68
CA ARG A 150 0.77 -32.18 8.02
C ARG A 150 0.22 -33.13 6.98
N ASP A 151 0.87 -34.24 6.62
CA ASP A 151 0.49 -35.07 5.47
C ASP A 151 0.07 -34.22 4.24
N GLY A 152 1.02 -33.45 3.70
CA GLY A 152 0.76 -32.60 2.55
C GLY A 152 1.84 -31.53 2.32
N TYR A 153 1.73 -30.83 1.19
CA TYR A 153 2.64 -29.74 0.85
C TYR A 153 2.40 -28.52 1.74
N VAL A 154 3.48 -27.96 2.25
CA VAL A 154 3.46 -26.81 3.14
C VAL A 154 4.36 -25.70 2.63
N VAL A 155 4.01 -24.46 3.01
CA VAL A 155 4.97 -23.36 3.14
C VAL A 155 5.48 -23.43 4.57
N ALA A 156 6.79 -23.57 4.74
CA ALA A 156 7.37 -23.80 6.06
C ALA A 156 8.69 -23.07 6.25
N ILE A 157 8.98 -22.81 7.52
CA ILE A 157 10.27 -22.33 7.97
C ILE A 157 10.77 -23.19 9.11
N ILE A 158 12.06 -23.46 9.12
CA ILE A 158 12.73 -24.21 10.17
C ILE A 158 13.80 -23.32 10.78
N TYR A 159 13.79 -23.24 12.11
CA TYR A 159 14.73 -22.48 12.92
C TYR A 159 15.62 -23.43 13.71
N PRO A 160 16.96 -23.37 13.55
CA PRO A 160 17.86 -24.16 14.39
C PRO A 160 17.79 -23.69 15.84
N LEU A 161 17.65 -24.62 16.78
CA LEU A 161 17.77 -24.33 18.21
C LEU A 161 19.23 -24.43 18.60
N ILE A 162 19.84 -23.29 18.89
CA ILE A 162 21.25 -23.18 19.29
C ILE A 162 21.31 -22.73 20.74
N ARG A 163 22.00 -23.48 21.59
CA ARG A 163 22.24 -23.16 23.00
C ARG A 163 23.70 -23.45 23.32
N ASN A 164 24.37 -22.52 24.00
CA ASN A 164 25.80 -22.66 24.37
C ASN A 164 26.74 -22.95 23.18
N GLY A 165 26.38 -22.53 21.96
CA GLY A 165 27.16 -22.79 20.74
C GLY A 165 26.91 -24.15 20.08
N GLU A 166 26.02 -24.98 20.64
CA GLU A 166 25.66 -26.29 20.09
C GLU A 166 24.22 -26.31 19.58
N ILE A 167 24.00 -27.04 18.48
CA ILE A 167 22.67 -27.26 17.94
C ILE A 167 22.02 -28.43 18.68
N ILE A 168 20.99 -28.13 19.45
CA ILE A 168 20.24 -29.12 20.24
C ILE A 168 19.01 -29.66 19.49
N GLY A 169 18.61 -29.01 18.40
CA GLY A 169 17.38 -29.33 17.69
C GLY A 169 16.97 -28.26 16.68
N HIS A 170 15.70 -28.26 16.33
CA HIS A 170 15.08 -27.17 15.58
C HIS A 170 13.60 -27.04 15.96
N VAL A 171 13.03 -25.89 15.66
CA VAL A 171 11.58 -25.64 15.70
C VAL A 171 11.11 -25.29 14.30
N TRP A 172 9.84 -25.49 14.02
CA TRP A 172 9.28 -25.08 12.74
C TRP A 172 7.92 -24.42 12.90
N GLY A 173 7.58 -23.62 11.89
CA GLY A 173 6.23 -23.16 11.62
C GLY A 173 5.87 -23.53 10.19
N ASN A 174 4.63 -23.94 9.94
CA ASN A 174 4.15 -24.30 8.61
C ASN A 174 2.68 -23.94 8.38
N ILE A 175 2.29 -23.86 7.12
CA ILE A 175 0.89 -23.79 6.68
C ILE A 175 0.74 -24.67 5.43
N ARG A 176 -0.37 -25.40 5.30
CA ARG A 176 -0.65 -26.18 4.08
C ARG A 176 -0.77 -25.24 2.88
N ILE A 177 -0.18 -25.63 1.75
CA ILE A 177 -0.23 -24.86 0.50
C ILE A 177 -1.66 -24.66 0.00
N GLU A 178 -2.56 -25.62 0.31
CA GLU A 178 -3.99 -25.55 -0.03
C GLU A 178 -4.69 -24.37 0.65
N ASN A 179 -4.33 -24.05 1.90
CA ASN A 179 -4.84 -22.87 2.58
C ASN A 179 -4.37 -21.59 1.88
N VAL A 180 -3.10 -21.53 1.50
CA VAL A 180 -2.53 -20.41 0.72
C VAL A 180 -3.25 -20.25 -0.63
N TYR A 181 -3.51 -21.35 -1.34
CA TYR A 181 -4.29 -21.33 -2.58
C TYR A 181 -5.73 -20.87 -2.37
N SER A 182 -6.38 -21.31 -1.28
CA SER A 182 -7.76 -20.94 -1.00
C SER A 182 -7.90 -19.43 -0.78
N GLU A 183 -6.97 -18.82 -0.05
CA GLU A 183 -6.91 -17.37 0.15
C GLU A 183 -6.64 -16.65 -1.17
N PHE A 184 -5.70 -17.15 -1.97
CA PHE A 184 -5.41 -16.61 -3.29
C PHE A 184 -6.63 -16.63 -4.22
N ILE A 185 -7.37 -17.74 -4.26
CA ILE A 185 -8.60 -17.89 -5.07
C ILE A 185 -9.69 -16.92 -4.58
N ALA A 186 -9.83 -16.74 -3.26
CA ALA A 186 -10.78 -15.79 -2.69
C ALA A 186 -10.48 -14.35 -3.15
N LEU A 187 -9.21 -13.95 -3.18
CA LEU A 187 -8.77 -12.65 -3.71
C LEU A 187 -9.10 -12.47 -5.20
N LEU A 188 -8.99 -13.54 -5.99
CA LEU A 188 -9.33 -13.51 -7.43
C LEU A 188 -10.84 -13.39 -7.68
N LYS A 189 -11.68 -14.07 -6.89
CA LYS A 189 -13.14 -14.11 -7.09
C LYS A 189 -13.78 -12.72 -7.09
N ASN A 190 -13.39 -11.85 -6.16
CA ASN A 190 -13.91 -10.48 -6.06
C ASN A 190 -13.55 -9.63 -7.29
N ARG A 191 -12.42 -9.92 -7.95
CA ARG A 191 -11.93 -9.16 -9.11
C ARG A 191 -12.62 -9.57 -10.40
N ILE A 192 -12.99 -10.84 -10.55
CA ILE A 192 -13.72 -11.33 -11.73
C ILE A 192 -15.02 -10.54 -11.92
N ILE A 193 -15.75 -10.25 -10.84
CA ILE A 193 -16.97 -9.44 -10.87
C ILE A 193 -16.68 -8.04 -11.40
N PHE A 194 -15.65 -7.38 -10.89
CA PHE A 194 -15.25 -6.04 -11.32
C PHE A 194 -14.85 -5.99 -12.81
N ILE A 195 -14.14 -7.01 -13.29
CA ILE A 195 -13.76 -7.15 -14.70
C ILE A 195 -14.97 -7.32 -15.59
N ILE A 196 -15.94 -8.15 -15.19
CA ILE A 196 -17.20 -8.32 -15.93
C ILE A 196 -17.92 -6.97 -16.03
N VAL A 197 -17.98 -6.19 -14.95
CA VAL A 197 -18.59 -4.85 -14.96
C VAL A 197 -17.87 -3.91 -15.93
N ILE A 198 -16.53 -3.88 -15.95
CA ILE A 198 -15.76 -3.07 -16.91
C ILE A 198 -16.02 -3.51 -18.35
N LEU A 199 -16.02 -4.82 -18.61
CA LEU A 199 -16.27 -5.36 -19.95
C LEU A 199 -17.68 -5.02 -20.45
N VAL A 200 -18.69 -5.14 -19.58
CA VAL A 200 -20.07 -4.75 -19.90
C VAL A 200 -20.15 -3.25 -20.17
N ALA A 201 -19.51 -2.41 -19.33
CA ALA A 201 -19.47 -0.97 -19.53
C ALA A 201 -18.77 -0.59 -20.85
N ALA A 202 -17.66 -1.25 -21.19
CA ALA A 202 -16.95 -1.04 -22.45
C ALA A 202 -17.80 -1.46 -23.66
N LEU A 203 -18.50 -2.60 -23.58
CA LEU A 203 -19.41 -3.07 -24.63
C LEU A 203 -20.60 -2.10 -24.82
N LEU A 204 -21.22 -1.65 -23.74
CA LEU A 204 -22.30 -0.66 -23.79
C LEU A 204 -21.80 0.68 -24.34
N GLY A 205 -20.67 1.17 -23.86
CA GLY A 205 -20.03 2.39 -24.34
C GLY A 205 -19.71 2.33 -25.84
N SER A 206 -19.13 1.23 -26.31
CA SER A 206 -18.82 1.03 -27.73
C SER A 206 -20.08 0.99 -28.61
N ARG A 207 -21.18 0.40 -28.12
CA ARG A 207 -22.47 0.41 -28.83
C ARG A 207 -23.08 1.81 -28.91
N ILE A 208 -23.03 2.56 -27.81
CA ILE A 208 -23.53 3.94 -27.76
C ILE A 208 -22.74 4.82 -28.73
N LEU A 209 -21.41 4.75 -28.69
CA LEU A 209 -20.52 5.51 -29.58
C LEU A 209 -20.75 5.14 -31.06
N ALA A 210 -20.86 3.85 -31.37
CA ALA A 210 -21.13 3.40 -32.74
C ALA A 210 -22.50 3.89 -33.24
N LYS A 211 -23.54 3.86 -32.40
CA LYS A 211 -24.88 4.36 -32.75
C LYS A 211 -24.86 5.87 -33.00
N GLN A 212 -24.18 6.64 -32.15
CA GLN A 212 -24.02 8.08 -32.34
C GLN A 212 -23.23 8.42 -33.61
N HIS A 213 -22.13 7.71 -33.86
CA HIS A 213 -21.31 7.92 -35.05
C HIS A 213 -22.07 7.60 -36.34
N ASN A 214 -22.79 6.48 -36.39
CA ASN A 214 -23.61 6.10 -37.54
C ASN A 214 -24.77 7.08 -37.79
N ALA A 215 -25.40 7.60 -36.73
CA ALA A 215 -26.45 8.60 -36.86
C ALA A 215 -25.92 9.93 -37.43
N ASN A 216 -24.71 10.33 -37.02
CA ASN A 216 -24.04 11.51 -37.55
C ASN A 216 -23.63 11.33 -39.02
N ILE A 217 -23.10 10.15 -39.39
CA ILE A 217 -22.76 9.83 -40.79
C ILE A 217 -24.02 9.82 -41.66
N LYS A 218 -25.13 9.19 -41.24
CA LYS A 218 -26.38 9.21 -42.02
C LYS A 218 -26.89 10.63 -42.28
N LYS A 219 -26.85 11.50 -41.27
CA LYS A 219 -27.21 12.91 -41.44
C LYS A 219 -26.29 13.65 -42.40
N LEU A 220 -25.01 13.26 -42.45
CA LEU A 220 -24.03 13.81 -43.36
C LEU A 220 -24.27 13.29 -44.80
N GLU A 221 -24.52 12.00 -44.97
CA GLU A 221 -24.86 11.37 -46.25
C GLU A 221 -26.15 11.94 -46.85
N GLU A 222 -27.20 12.14 -46.03
CA GLU A 222 -28.46 12.76 -46.49
C GLU A 222 -28.25 14.20 -46.96
N LYS A 223 -27.38 14.97 -46.28
CA LYS A 223 -27.02 16.33 -46.71
C LYS A 223 -26.18 16.36 -47.98
N VAL A 224 -25.18 15.48 -48.09
CA VAL A 224 -24.32 15.38 -49.29
C VAL A 224 -25.12 14.90 -50.52
N ARG A 225 -26.14 14.05 -50.34
CA ARG A 225 -26.98 13.58 -51.44
C ARG A 225 -27.96 14.64 -51.97
N GLN A 226 -28.34 15.61 -51.13
CA GLN A 226 -29.13 16.78 -51.55
C GLN A 226 -28.28 17.79 -52.33
N LEU A 227 -26.97 17.80 -52.11
CA LEU A 227 -25.96 18.65 -52.72
C LEU A 227 -25.57 18.25 -54.16
N GLU A 228 -25.60 16.96 -54.50
CA GLU A 228 -25.22 16.44 -55.83
C GLU A 228 -26.21 16.79 -56.97
N HIS A 229 -27.33 17.47 -56.70
CA HIS A 229 -28.36 17.79 -57.71
C HIS A 229 -28.33 19.27 -58.19
N SER A 230 -27.27 20.03 -57.89
CA SER A 230 -27.20 21.47 -58.14
C SER A 230 -25.85 21.85 -58.76
N ASP A 231 -25.74 21.74 -60.08
CA ASP A 231 -24.45 21.66 -60.78
C ASP A 231 -23.74 22.98 -61.12
N ASP A 232 -24.21 24.18 -60.73
CA ASP A 232 -23.44 25.42 -60.98
C ASP A 232 -23.94 26.60 -60.10
N ASP A 233 -23.72 26.55 -58.79
CA ASP A 233 -24.16 27.61 -57.88
C ASP A 233 -23.03 28.05 -56.91
N PRO A 234 -22.72 29.36 -56.76
CA PRO A 234 -21.90 29.88 -55.64
C PRO A 234 -22.38 29.42 -54.25
N ALA A 235 -23.60 28.90 -54.11
CA ALA A 235 -24.06 28.15 -52.94
C ALA A 235 -23.19 26.93 -52.58
N PHE A 236 -22.47 26.32 -53.52
CA PHE A 236 -21.56 25.19 -53.28
C PHE A 236 -20.43 25.53 -52.28
N PHE A 237 -19.89 26.75 -52.35
CA PHE A 237 -18.89 27.24 -51.40
C PHE A 237 -19.48 27.58 -50.02
N ASP A 238 -20.72 28.08 -49.97
CA ASP A 238 -21.45 28.31 -48.70
C ASP A 238 -21.76 26.98 -47.99
N GLU A 239 -22.07 25.94 -48.76
CA GLU A 239 -22.42 24.63 -48.22
C GLU A 239 -21.19 23.80 -47.81
N LEU A 240 -20.07 23.91 -48.54
CA LEU A 240 -18.76 23.41 -48.10
C LEU A 240 -18.30 24.10 -46.80
N THR A 241 -18.54 25.40 -46.67
CA THR A 241 -18.26 26.16 -45.43
C THR A 241 -19.10 25.60 -44.27
N LYS A 242 -20.40 25.34 -44.48
CA LYS A 242 -21.27 24.74 -43.44
C LYS A 242 -20.84 23.33 -43.02
N ILE A 243 -20.34 22.51 -43.96
CA ILE A 243 -19.78 21.18 -43.64
C ILE A 243 -18.48 21.32 -42.86
N TYR A 244 -17.59 22.24 -43.26
CA TYR A 244 -16.36 22.53 -42.54
C TYR A 244 -16.63 23.02 -41.11
N GLU A 245 -17.59 23.92 -40.92
CA GLU A 245 -18.04 24.38 -39.59
C GLU A 245 -18.64 23.25 -38.75
N ALA A 246 -19.44 22.37 -39.33
CA ALA A 246 -20.01 21.20 -38.62
C ALA A 246 -18.92 20.20 -38.18
N VAL A 247 -17.88 20.01 -39.00
CA VAL A 247 -16.71 19.17 -38.66
C VAL A 247 -15.87 19.83 -37.57
N LEU A 248 -15.63 21.15 -37.64
CA LEU A 248 -14.95 21.90 -36.59
C LEU A 248 -15.72 21.87 -35.27
N PHE A 249 -17.04 22.04 -35.31
CA PHE A 249 -17.91 21.94 -34.14
C PHE A 249 -17.88 20.53 -33.53
N SER A 250 -17.93 19.49 -34.36
CA SER A 250 -17.82 18.10 -33.90
C SER A 250 -16.46 17.79 -33.28
N ARG A 251 -15.36 18.28 -33.89
CA ARG A 251 -14.01 18.18 -33.33
C ARG A 251 -13.91 18.89 -31.98
N LYS A 252 -14.42 20.12 -31.88
CA LYS A 252 -14.46 20.89 -30.63
C LYS A 252 -15.23 20.13 -29.54
N LYS A 253 -16.39 19.58 -29.88
CA LYS A 253 -17.24 18.82 -28.94
C LYS A 253 -16.61 17.50 -28.49
N ILE A 254 -15.89 16.80 -29.39
CA ILE A 254 -15.11 15.60 -29.04
C ILE A 254 -13.99 15.97 -28.06
N SER A 255 -13.23 17.04 -28.34
CA SER A 255 -12.18 17.52 -27.45
C SER A 255 -12.74 17.96 -26.09
N GLU A 256 -13.87 18.67 -26.06
CA GLU A 256 -14.55 19.05 -24.81
C GLU A 256 -14.99 17.82 -24.00
N ASN A 257 -15.55 16.80 -24.66
CA ASN A 257 -15.96 15.56 -23.99
C ASN A 257 -14.76 14.74 -23.51
N GLN A 258 -13.66 14.69 -24.26
CA GLN A 258 -12.41 14.06 -23.84
C GLN A 258 -11.85 14.75 -22.60
N ASN A 259 -11.78 16.09 -22.60
CA ASN A 259 -11.33 16.87 -21.45
C ASN A 259 -12.24 16.66 -20.23
N LYS A 260 -13.57 16.63 -20.41
CA LYS A 260 -14.52 16.31 -19.33
C LYS A 260 -14.33 14.91 -18.79
N PHE A 261 -14.17 13.91 -19.66
CA PHE A 261 -13.95 12.52 -19.26
C PHE A 261 -12.63 12.39 -18.49
N GLN A 262 -11.56 12.99 -19.00
CA GLN A 262 -10.25 12.98 -18.34
C GLN A 262 -10.29 13.67 -16.98
N LYS A 263 -11.02 14.79 -16.87
CA LYS A 263 -11.26 15.47 -15.59
C LYS A 263 -12.01 14.57 -14.60
N ILE A 264 -13.14 13.98 -15.01
CA ILE A 264 -13.93 13.09 -14.14
C ILE A 264 -13.13 11.87 -13.68
N VAL A 265 -12.39 11.23 -14.59
CA VAL A 265 -11.55 10.08 -14.26
C VAL A 265 -10.44 10.47 -13.29
N THR A 266 -9.78 11.61 -13.52
CA THR A 266 -8.73 12.12 -12.63
C THR A 266 -9.28 12.44 -11.24
N GLU A 267 -10.41 13.14 -11.15
CA GLU A 267 -11.11 13.44 -9.89
C GLU A 267 -11.47 12.16 -9.14
N LYS A 268 -12.02 11.14 -9.83
CA LYS A 268 -12.39 9.87 -9.21
C LYS A 268 -11.18 9.07 -8.73
N ILE A 269 -10.09 9.03 -9.50
CA ILE A 269 -8.86 8.36 -9.10
C ILE A 269 -8.23 9.07 -7.89
N MET A 270 -8.16 10.40 -7.90
CA MET A 270 -7.63 11.17 -6.78
C MET A 270 -8.45 10.99 -5.51
N ALA A 271 -9.78 11.02 -5.62
CA ALA A 271 -10.67 10.78 -4.47
C ALA A 271 -10.50 9.36 -3.91
N ALA A 272 -10.41 8.34 -4.78
CA ALA A 272 -10.17 6.97 -4.35
C ALA A 272 -8.80 6.79 -3.67
N GLN A 273 -7.75 7.43 -4.20
CA GLN A 273 -6.43 7.44 -3.57
C GLN A 273 -6.43 8.12 -2.21
N GLU A 274 -7.19 9.21 -2.03
CA GLU A 274 -7.26 9.91 -0.75
C GLU A 274 -8.01 9.10 0.30
N GLU A 275 -9.10 8.42 -0.08
CA GLU A 275 -9.82 7.51 0.82
C GLU A 275 -8.96 6.31 1.22
N GLU A 276 -8.20 5.73 0.28
CA GLU A 276 -7.29 4.62 0.58
C GLU A 276 -6.14 5.07 1.49
N ARG A 277 -5.55 6.25 1.25
CA ARG A 277 -4.52 6.82 2.15
C ARG A 277 -5.05 7.05 3.56
N LYS A 278 -6.29 7.53 3.67
CA LYS A 278 -6.97 7.71 4.96
C LYS A 278 -7.17 6.38 5.66
N LYS A 279 -7.65 5.36 4.94
CA LYS A 279 -7.86 4.01 5.48
C LYS A 279 -6.55 3.40 5.98
N ILE A 280 -5.49 3.40 5.15
CA ILE A 280 -4.19 2.84 5.52
C ILE A 280 -3.58 3.59 6.71
N SER A 281 -3.65 4.93 6.73
CA SER A 281 -3.14 5.72 7.86
C SER A 281 -3.83 5.34 9.18
N ARG A 282 -5.17 5.17 9.16
CA ARG A 282 -5.93 4.72 10.34
C ARG A 282 -5.59 3.29 10.75
N GLU A 283 -5.47 2.37 9.81
CA GLU A 283 -5.10 0.98 10.10
C GLU A 283 -3.69 0.87 10.70
N LEU A 284 -2.75 1.67 10.20
CA LEU A 284 -1.41 1.78 10.78
C LEU A 284 -1.43 2.37 12.19
N HIS A 285 -2.18 3.46 12.41
CA HIS A 285 -2.21 4.15 13.70
C HIS A 285 -2.98 3.35 14.77
N ASP A 286 -4.20 2.92 14.46
CA ASP A 286 -5.11 2.31 15.42
C ASP A 286 -4.89 0.81 15.56
N GLY A 287 -4.42 0.13 14.49
CA GLY A 287 -4.11 -1.29 14.53
C GLY A 287 -2.68 -1.54 14.97
N ILE A 288 -1.73 -1.31 14.05
CA ILE A 288 -0.32 -1.66 14.27
C ILE A 288 0.28 -0.80 15.39
N GLY A 289 0.00 0.51 15.39
CA GLY A 289 0.49 1.44 16.40
C GLY A 289 0.07 1.08 17.82
N GLN A 290 -1.20 0.68 18.02
CA GLN A 290 -1.68 0.23 19.34
C GLN A 290 -1.11 -1.12 19.76
N ALA A 291 -0.92 -2.05 18.83
CA ALA A 291 -0.27 -3.33 19.13
C ALA A 291 1.17 -3.11 19.62
N VAL A 292 1.95 -2.28 18.91
CA VAL A 292 3.32 -1.94 19.31
C VAL A 292 3.35 -1.17 20.64
N TYR A 293 2.38 -0.27 20.88
CA TYR A 293 2.25 0.39 22.18
C TYR A 293 1.95 -0.61 23.32
N SER A 294 1.11 -1.61 23.07
CA SER A 294 0.80 -2.65 24.06
C SER A 294 2.03 -3.50 24.38
N ILE A 295 2.86 -3.83 23.37
CA ILE A 295 4.16 -4.48 23.57
C ILE A 295 5.07 -3.58 24.43
N PHE A 296 5.14 -2.29 24.16
CA PHE A 296 5.93 -1.35 24.95
C PHE A 296 5.50 -1.33 26.42
N ILE A 297 4.19 -1.25 26.70
CA ILE A 297 3.66 -1.31 28.07
C ILE A 297 3.95 -2.67 28.71
N GLY A 298 3.79 -3.78 27.98
CA GLY A 298 4.15 -5.12 28.45
C GLY A 298 5.63 -5.19 28.88
N LEU A 299 6.54 -4.68 28.06
CA LEU A 299 7.97 -4.60 28.38
C LEU A 299 8.24 -3.76 29.65
N GLN A 300 7.51 -2.65 29.83
CA GLN A 300 7.60 -1.85 31.06
C GLN A 300 7.15 -2.63 32.29
N THR A 301 6.07 -3.43 32.18
CA THR A 301 5.57 -4.24 33.31
C THR A 301 6.49 -5.41 33.68
N LEU A 302 7.33 -5.87 32.75
CA LEU A 302 8.30 -6.94 33.02
C LEU A 302 9.50 -6.46 33.85
N LYS A 303 9.74 -5.14 33.94
CA LYS A 303 10.80 -4.58 34.78
C LYS A 303 10.46 -4.78 36.26
N THR A 304 11.07 -5.79 36.86
CA THR A 304 11.01 -6.06 38.30
C THR A 304 12.42 -6.06 38.90
N ASP A 305 12.52 -5.78 40.20
CA ASP A 305 13.80 -5.67 40.90
C ASP A 305 14.57 -7.02 40.99
N HIS A 306 13.90 -8.14 40.66
CA HIS A 306 14.46 -9.49 40.74
C HIS A 306 15.02 -10.02 39.42
N LEU A 307 15.03 -9.23 38.35
CA LEU A 307 15.63 -9.64 37.07
C LEU A 307 17.17 -9.64 37.15
N ASP A 308 17.79 -10.63 36.50
CA ASP A 308 19.24 -10.61 36.26
C ASP A 308 19.63 -9.50 35.26
N GLU A 309 20.89 -9.09 35.28
CA GLU A 309 21.39 -7.96 34.46
C GLU A 309 21.26 -8.20 32.95
N LYS A 310 21.35 -9.46 32.48
CA LYS A 310 21.18 -9.80 31.07
C LYS A 310 19.73 -9.65 30.64
N SER A 311 18.78 -10.11 31.45
CA SER A 311 17.35 -9.94 31.22
C SER A 311 16.95 -8.45 31.22
N LYS A 312 17.51 -7.63 32.13
CA LYS A 312 17.31 -6.17 32.13
C LYS A 312 17.82 -5.52 30.84
N ALA A 313 19.03 -5.89 30.40
CA ALA A 313 19.62 -5.37 29.17
C ALA A 313 18.76 -5.71 27.93
N ASN A 314 18.30 -6.97 27.82
CA ASN A 314 17.43 -7.40 26.73
C ASN A 314 16.09 -6.65 26.71
N ILE A 315 15.47 -6.41 27.87
CA ILE A 315 14.22 -5.62 27.94
C ILE A 315 14.46 -4.18 27.47
N ILE A 316 15.57 -3.57 27.87
CA ILE A 316 15.94 -2.20 27.43
C ILE A 316 16.15 -2.15 25.91
N GLU A 317 16.81 -3.15 25.35
CA GLU A 317 17.01 -3.26 23.90
C GLU A 317 15.68 -3.39 23.15
N LEU A 318 14.80 -4.29 23.61
CA LEU A 318 13.46 -4.47 23.04
C LEU A 318 12.60 -3.20 23.18
N GLU A 319 12.70 -2.46 24.29
CA GLU A 319 12.04 -1.15 24.43
C GLU A 319 12.55 -0.14 23.40
N ASN A 320 13.87 -0.11 23.16
CA ASN A 320 14.45 0.81 22.18
C ASN A 320 14.01 0.48 20.75
N ILE A 321 13.99 -0.81 20.39
CA ILE A 321 13.46 -1.29 19.11
C ILE A 321 11.99 -0.91 18.99
N THR A 322 11.18 -1.22 20.02
CA THR A 322 9.75 -0.92 20.02
C THR A 322 9.48 0.58 19.86
N LYS A 323 10.24 1.45 20.55
CA LYS A 323 10.15 2.92 20.39
C LYS A 323 10.53 3.38 18.99
N ALA A 324 11.59 2.80 18.40
CA ALA A 324 12.00 3.10 17.03
C ALA A 324 10.91 2.70 16.04
N THR A 325 10.35 1.49 16.17
CA THR A 325 9.25 1.00 15.33
C THR A 325 7.99 1.86 15.48
N MET A 326 7.61 2.27 16.71
CA MET A 326 6.50 3.20 16.92
C MET A 326 6.72 4.53 16.18
N LYS A 327 7.95 5.05 16.21
CA LYS A 327 8.32 6.29 15.52
C LYS A 327 8.19 6.13 14.00
N GLU A 328 8.70 5.03 13.44
CA GLU A 328 8.59 4.73 12.01
C GLU A 328 7.14 4.58 11.55
N ILE A 329 6.32 3.81 12.27
CA ILE A 329 4.88 3.66 11.96
C ILE A 329 4.19 5.02 11.95
N LYS A 330 4.48 5.86 12.96
CA LYS A 330 3.93 7.20 13.06
C LYS A 330 4.36 8.07 11.88
N GLU A 331 5.63 8.03 11.48
CA GLU A 331 6.13 8.75 10.30
C GLU A 331 5.47 8.28 9.00
N VAL A 332 5.30 6.97 8.80
CA VAL A 332 4.62 6.41 7.63
C VAL A 332 3.15 6.84 7.59
N ALA A 333 2.43 6.74 8.71
CA ALA A 333 1.03 7.16 8.81
C ALA A 333 0.87 8.67 8.53
N LEU A 334 1.75 9.51 9.10
CA LEU A 334 1.77 10.96 8.86
C LEU A 334 2.03 11.30 7.38
N ASN A 335 2.93 10.58 6.71
CA ASN A 335 3.22 10.76 5.29
C ASN A 335 2.04 10.36 4.38
N LEU A 336 1.27 9.35 4.78
CA LEU A 336 0.07 8.94 4.03
C LEU A 336 -1.05 9.97 4.17
N ARG A 337 -1.47 10.24 5.41
CA ARG A 337 -2.43 11.29 5.78
C ARG A 337 -2.38 11.45 7.31
N PRO A 338 -2.03 12.63 7.84
CA PRO A 338 -1.97 12.80 9.29
C PRO A 338 -3.38 12.72 9.91
N SER A 339 -3.55 11.89 10.94
CA SER A 339 -4.79 11.83 11.74
C SER A 339 -5.12 13.18 12.37
N THR A 340 -4.11 13.99 12.69
CA THR A 340 -4.29 15.38 13.18
C THR A 340 -5.03 16.29 12.21
N LEU A 341 -5.03 16.01 10.89
CA LEU A 341 -5.88 16.74 9.94
C LEU A 341 -7.35 16.42 10.15
N ASP A 342 -7.67 15.16 10.43
CA ASP A 342 -9.04 14.72 10.71
C ASP A 342 -9.49 15.23 12.09
N ASP A 343 -8.65 15.10 13.11
CA ASP A 343 -9.01 15.35 14.51
C ASP A 343 -8.91 16.84 14.90
N LEU A 344 -7.85 17.52 14.47
CA LEU A 344 -7.50 18.88 14.89
C LEU A 344 -7.60 19.92 13.78
N GLY A 345 -7.75 19.49 12.52
CA GLY A 345 -7.90 20.36 11.36
C GLY A 345 -6.59 20.80 10.71
N PHE A 346 -6.71 21.69 9.74
CA PHE A 346 -5.62 22.04 8.81
C PHE A 346 -4.38 22.64 9.49
N ILE A 347 -4.54 23.64 10.37
CA ILE A 347 -3.40 24.37 10.94
C ILE A 347 -2.51 23.50 11.85
N PRO A 348 -3.07 22.72 12.80
CA PRO A 348 -2.26 21.78 13.58
C PRO A 348 -1.57 20.73 12.71
N ALA A 349 -2.24 20.23 11.67
CA ALA A 349 -1.67 19.24 10.76
C ALA A 349 -0.46 19.78 9.97
N ILE A 350 -0.52 21.00 9.45
CA ILE A 350 0.64 21.58 8.74
C ILE A 350 1.81 21.89 9.67
N ARG A 351 1.56 22.30 10.92
CA ARG A 351 2.64 22.54 11.89
C ARG A 351 3.41 21.26 12.16
N SER A 352 2.70 20.16 12.40
CA SER A 352 3.31 18.85 12.60
C SER A 352 4.08 18.37 11.36
N TYR A 353 3.55 18.63 10.16
CA TYR A 353 4.24 18.30 8.91
C TYR A 353 5.52 19.12 8.72
N ILE A 354 5.47 20.43 9.00
CA ILE A 354 6.61 21.35 8.94
C ILE A 354 7.73 20.86 9.86
N GLU A 355 7.43 20.55 11.13
CA GLU A 355 8.46 20.06 12.08
C GLU A 355 9.18 18.81 11.58
N GLN A 356 8.49 17.91 10.88
CA GLN A 356 9.10 16.72 10.28
C GLN A 356 9.91 17.08 9.05
N PHE A 357 9.37 17.94 8.19
CA PHE A 357 10.04 18.41 6.98
C PHE A 357 11.39 19.09 7.32
N GLU A 358 11.41 19.98 8.32
CA GLU A 358 12.62 20.65 8.77
C GLU A 358 13.68 19.64 9.28
N LYS A 359 13.25 18.60 10.00
CA LYS A 359 14.14 17.53 10.48
C LYS A 359 14.71 16.68 9.34
N SER A 360 13.91 16.38 8.33
CA SER A 360 14.32 15.51 7.21
C SER A 360 15.18 16.23 6.17
N TYR A 361 14.89 17.49 5.87
CA TYR A 361 15.52 18.22 4.77
C TYR A 361 16.46 19.33 5.23
N HIS A 362 16.49 19.67 6.52
CA HIS A 362 17.30 20.77 7.08
C HIS A 362 17.02 22.14 6.42
N ILE A 363 15.77 22.35 6.01
CA ILE A 363 15.26 23.62 5.45
C ILE A 363 14.30 24.21 6.46
N ALA A 364 14.52 25.44 6.93
CA ALA A 364 13.64 26.10 7.89
C ALA A 364 12.36 26.61 7.22
N VAL A 365 11.21 26.47 7.88
CA VAL A 365 9.91 26.88 7.34
C VAL A 365 9.21 27.84 8.30
N ASN A 366 9.04 29.10 7.89
CA ASN A 366 8.35 30.11 8.69
C ASN A 366 6.85 30.11 8.37
N LEU A 367 6.02 29.62 9.30
CA LEU A 367 4.57 29.65 9.17
C LEU A 367 3.95 30.86 9.89
N THR A 368 3.22 31.67 9.14
CA THR A 368 2.39 32.76 9.68
C THR A 368 0.93 32.59 9.28
N THR A 369 0.03 32.80 10.23
CA THR A 369 -1.41 32.61 10.07
C THR A 369 -2.16 33.84 10.56
N ASP A 370 -3.07 34.36 9.74
CA ASP A 370 -3.90 35.52 10.07
C ASP A 370 -5.40 35.22 9.86
N GLY A 371 -6.24 35.66 10.79
CA GLY A 371 -7.69 35.58 10.66
C GLY A 371 -8.35 34.20 10.79
N ILE A 372 -7.59 33.10 10.98
CA ILE A 372 -8.14 31.74 11.01
C ILE A 372 -8.91 31.48 12.30
N LYS A 373 -10.23 31.34 12.23
CA LYS A 373 -11.11 31.25 13.42
C LYS A 373 -11.86 29.92 13.57
N LYS A 374 -12.00 29.14 12.49
CA LYS A 374 -12.79 27.91 12.46
C LYS A 374 -12.15 26.84 11.58
N ARG A 375 -12.64 25.61 11.68
CA ARG A 375 -12.34 24.53 10.73
C ARG A 375 -13.08 24.76 9.41
N TYR A 376 -12.48 24.29 8.32
CA TYR A 376 -13.09 24.32 6.99
C TYR A 376 -13.72 22.95 6.69
N ASP A 377 -14.48 22.88 5.59
CA ASP A 377 -14.88 21.59 5.04
C ASP A 377 -13.67 20.69 4.82
N THR A 378 -13.82 19.41 5.12
CA THR A 378 -12.72 18.43 5.06
C THR A 378 -12.05 18.38 3.68
N SER A 379 -12.80 18.62 2.61
CA SER A 379 -12.26 18.72 1.25
C SER A 379 -11.30 19.89 1.09
N ILE A 380 -11.64 21.06 1.65
CA ILE A 380 -10.79 22.27 1.65
C ILE A 380 -9.54 22.04 2.50
N GLU A 381 -9.69 21.51 3.72
CA GLU A 381 -8.55 21.20 4.60
C GLU A 381 -7.58 20.21 3.94
N THR A 382 -8.11 19.18 3.28
CA THR A 382 -7.33 18.18 2.56
C THR A 382 -6.62 18.79 1.36
N ALA A 383 -7.31 19.60 0.54
CA ALA A 383 -6.72 20.25 -0.62
C ALA A 383 -5.55 21.16 -0.21
N LEU A 384 -5.76 22.02 0.79
CA LEU A 384 -4.72 22.91 1.32
C LEU A 384 -3.52 22.14 1.86
N TYR A 385 -3.77 21.10 2.68
CA TYR A 385 -2.70 20.26 3.25
C TYR A 385 -1.85 19.62 2.15
N ARG A 386 -2.50 19.05 1.15
CA ARG A 386 -1.86 18.39 0.02
C ARG A 386 -1.08 19.37 -0.87
N ILE A 387 -1.57 20.60 -1.03
CA ILE A 387 -0.85 21.65 -1.74
C ILE A 387 0.43 22.04 -0.98
N VAL A 388 0.37 22.17 0.34
CA VAL A 388 1.56 22.44 1.17
C VAL A 388 2.58 21.32 1.02
N GLN A 389 2.16 20.05 1.10
CA GLN A 389 3.07 18.91 0.93
C GLN A 389 3.77 18.93 -0.43
N GLU A 390 3.00 19.16 -1.51
CA GLU A 390 3.53 19.20 -2.86
C GLU A 390 4.52 20.36 -3.05
N ALA A 391 4.17 21.56 -2.55
CA ALA A 391 5.02 22.73 -2.64
C ALA A 391 6.34 22.56 -1.86
N LEU A 392 6.27 22.05 -0.62
CA LEU A 392 7.46 21.79 0.20
C LEU A 392 8.32 20.67 -0.39
N SER A 393 7.72 19.60 -0.93
CA SER A 393 8.47 18.54 -1.62
C SER A 393 9.20 19.06 -2.86
N ASN A 394 8.54 19.92 -3.64
CA ASN A 394 9.15 20.54 -4.82
C ASN A 394 10.31 21.47 -4.41
N ALA A 395 10.14 22.26 -3.35
CA ALA A 395 11.23 23.09 -2.84
C ALA A 395 12.42 22.24 -2.36
N ALA A 396 12.19 21.18 -1.60
CA ALA A 396 13.26 20.28 -1.13
C ALA A 396 14.03 19.60 -2.28
N LYS A 397 13.35 19.28 -3.39
CA LYS A 397 13.98 18.62 -4.55
C LYS A 397 14.71 19.58 -5.48
N TYR A 398 14.19 20.80 -5.64
CA TYR A 398 14.58 21.66 -6.77
C TYR A 398 15.06 23.05 -6.37
N ALA A 399 14.61 23.61 -5.24
CA ALA A 399 14.86 25.00 -4.91
C ALA A 399 16.31 25.25 -4.48
N ASP A 400 16.98 24.29 -3.81
CA ASP A 400 18.31 24.52 -3.20
C ASP A 400 18.32 25.77 -2.30
N THR A 401 17.36 25.80 -1.37
CA THR A 401 17.17 26.90 -0.43
C THR A 401 17.29 26.41 1.00
N LYS A 402 17.58 27.34 1.93
CA LYS A 402 17.63 27.07 3.38
C LYS A 402 16.36 27.49 4.12
N THR A 403 15.50 28.27 3.46
CA THR A 403 14.33 28.88 4.09
C THR A 403 13.14 28.89 3.14
N ILE A 404 11.96 28.61 3.69
CA ILE A 404 10.68 28.70 3.00
C ILE A 404 9.70 29.48 3.90
N ASP A 405 8.92 30.37 3.32
CA ASP A 405 7.87 31.09 4.05
C ASP A 405 6.48 30.62 3.62
N ILE A 406 5.61 30.38 4.60
CA ILE A 406 4.20 30.06 4.39
C ILE A 406 3.34 31.12 5.10
N HIS A 407 2.55 31.84 4.31
CA HIS A 407 1.59 32.81 4.80
C HIS A 407 0.18 32.31 4.51
N ILE A 408 -0.67 32.25 5.53
CA ILE A 408 -2.06 31.83 5.41
C ILE A 408 -2.95 32.91 6.00
N SER A 409 -3.89 33.42 5.22
CA SER A 409 -4.84 34.43 5.67
C SER A 409 -6.28 34.06 5.32
N GLU A 410 -7.17 34.26 6.28
CA GLU A 410 -8.62 34.13 6.09
C GLU A 410 -9.25 35.52 5.89
N SER A 411 -10.08 35.66 4.86
CA SER A 411 -11.01 36.79 4.70
C SER A 411 -12.46 36.30 4.74
N LEU A 412 -13.43 37.22 4.73
CA LEU A 412 -14.86 36.87 4.86
C LEU A 412 -15.40 35.85 3.85
N SER A 413 -14.74 35.68 2.69
CA SER A 413 -15.23 34.82 1.61
C SER A 413 -14.19 33.87 1.03
N LYS A 414 -12.93 33.93 1.47
CA LYS A 414 -11.88 33.03 0.98
C LYS A 414 -10.74 32.84 1.97
N ILE A 415 -10.08 31.69 1.88
CA ILE A 415 -8.76 31.46 2.44
C ILE A 415 -7.70 31.66 1.35
N THR A 416 -6.63 32.37 1.68
CA THR A 416 -5.47 32.58 0.80
C THR A 416 -4.23 31.98 1.44
N MET A 417 -3.48 31.19 0.68
CA MET A 417 -2.23 30.58 1.10
C MET A 417 -1.13 30.95 0.12
N LYS A 418 -0.02 31.47 0.62
CA LYS A 418 1.16 31.83 -0.16
C LYS A 418 2.37 31.07 0.38
N ILE A 419 3.05 30.32 -0.50
CA ILE A 419 4.25 29.55 -0.19
C ILE A 419 5.39 30.11 -1.02
N ILE A 420 6.49 30.47 -0.38
CA ILE A 420 7.62 31.18 -0.99
C ILE A 420 8.89 30.40 -0.69
N ASP A 421 9.57 29.91 -1.73
CA ASP A 421 10.97 29.49 -1.64
C ASP A 421 11.87 30.56 -2.24
N TYR A 422 13.10 30.66 -1.72
CA TYR A 422 14.13 31.60 -2.18
C TYR A 422 15.23 30.86 -2.93
N GLY A 423 14.84 29.86 -3.73
CA GLY A 423 15.76 28.98 -4.42
C GLY A 423 16.16 29.42 -5.82
N LYS A 424 16.57 28.44 -6.63
CA LYS A 424 17.00 28.62 -8.03
C LYS A 424 15.88 29.05 -8.98
N GLY A 425 14.61 28.92 -8.59
CA GLY A 425 13.47 29.19 -9.46
C GLY A 425 13.53 28.42 -10.80
N PHE A 426 12.62 28.74 -11.71
CA PHE A 426 12.56 28.13 -13.05
C PHE A 426 11.73 28.99 -14.02
N ASP A 427 11.87 28.72 -15.32
CA ASP A 427 10.99 29.29 -16.34
C ASP A 427 9.67 28.50 -16.37
N ILE A 428 8.60 29.16 -15.91
CA ILE A 428 7.25 28.60 -15.85
C ILE A 428 6.72 28.20 -17.24
N ASN A 429 6.97 29.01 -18.28
CA ASN A 429 6.39 28.76 -19.60
C ASN A 429 7.02 27.49 -20.21
N LYS A 430 8.34 27.37 -20.08
CA LYS A 430 9.08 26.20 -20.51
C LYS A 430 8.65 24.92 -19.77
N GLN A 431 8.36 25.02 -18.48
CA GLN A 431 7.97 23.87 -17.66
C GLN A 431 6.53 23.40 -17.94
N MET A 432 5.62 24.32 -18.29
CA MET A 432 4.25 23.95 -18.69
C MET A 432 4.20 23.28 -20.08
N GLU A 433 5.07 23.65 -21.01
CA GLU A 433 5.13 23.04 -22.36
C GLU A 433 5.66 21.60 -22.34
N LEU A 434 6.57 21.27 -21.43
CA LEU A 434 7.26 19.97 -21.38
C LEU A 434 6.42 18.82 -20.79
N SER A 435 5.15 19.04 -20.40
CA SER A 435 4.28 18.05 -19.74
C SER A 435 4.86 17.39 -18.45
N ASN A 436 6.04 17.83 -17.99
CA ASN A 436 6.74 17.35 -16.80
C ASN A 436 6.36 18.14 -15.53
N GLY A 437 5.46 19.11 -15.62
CA GLY A 437 4.94 19.89 -14.50
C GLY A 437 3.91 19.16 -13.63
N ILE A 438 4.08 17.85 -13.38
CA ILE A 438 3.10 17.03 -12.63
C ILE A 438 2.79 17.65 -11.27
N GLY A 439 3.79 18.21 -10.58
CA GLY A 439 3.59 18.87 -9.28
C GLY A 439 2.77 20.16 -9.35
N LEU A 440 3.05 21.04 -10.31
CA LEU A 440 2.28 22.29 -10.51
C LEU A 440 0.85 22.01 -10.98
N TYR A 441 0.71 21.03 -11.89
CA TYR A 441 -0.59 20.53 -12.33
C TYR A 441 -1.41 19.97 -11.17
N SER A 442 -0.78 19.15 -10.30
CA SER A 442 -1.40 18.61 -9.09
C SER A 442 -1.87 19.71 -8.13
N ILE A 443 -1.07 20.77 -7.91
CA ILE A 443 -1.46 21.92 -7.09
C ILE A 443 -2.69 22.62 -7.69
N ASN A 444 -2.67 22.88 -9.01
CA ASN A 444 -3.78 23.54 -9.70
C ASN A 444 -5.07 22.70 -9.67
N GLU A 445 -4.99 21.41 -9.98
CA GLU A 445 -6.14 20.50 -9.92
C GLU A 445 -6.76 20.45 -8.52
N ARG A 446 -5.93 20.33 -7.47
CA ARG A 446 -6.41 20.30 -6.08
C ARG A 446 -7.11 21.59 -5.68
N ALA A 447 -6.58 22.75 -6.11
CA ALA A 447 -7.25 24.02 -5.89
C ALA A 447 -8.61 24.08 -6.62
N GLN A 448 -8.66 23.65 -7.89
CA GLN A 448 -9.89 23.65 -8.69
C GLN A 448 -10.97 22.69 -8.15
N GLN A 449 -10.59 21.55 -7.58
CA GLN A 449 -11.52 20.57 -7.00
C GLN A 449 -12.39 21.16 -5.88
N VAL A 450 -11.89 22.17 -5.19
CA VAL A 450 -12.61 22.88 -4.12
C VAL A 450 -13.09 24.27 -4.57
N GLY A 451 -13.17 24.50 -5.88
CA GLY A 451 -13.64 25.78 -6.46
C GLY A 451 -12.65 26.93 -6.32
N GLY A 452 -11.39 26.64 -5.95
CA GLY A 452 -10.31 27.60 -5.83
C GLY A 452 -9.49 27.79 -7.11
N MET A 453 -8.48 28.65 -6.99
CA MET A 453 -7.51 28.96 -8.05
C MET A 453 -6.09 28.99 -7.48
N SER A 454 -5.12 28.66 -8.32
CA SER A 454 -3.69 28.79 -8.01
C SER A 454 -2.98 29.67 -9.02
N MET A 455 -2.02 30.45 -8.55
CA MET A 455 -1.09 31.24 -9.36
C MET A 455 0.34 30.87 -8.98
N PHE A 456 1.18 30.75 -10.00
CA PHE A 456 2.59 30.43 -9.86
C PHE A 456 3.41 31.58 -10.40
N HIS A 457 4.42 32.00 -9.66
CA HIS A 457 5.41 32.95 -10.11
C HIS A 457 6.78 32.38 -9.78
N SER A 458 7.65 32.24 -10.77
CA SER A 458 9.00 31.74 -10.60
C SER A 458 9.91 32.52 -11.55
N GLU A 459 11.08 32.87 -11.05
CA GLU A 459 12.13 33.49 -11.85
C GLU A 459 13.45 32.82 -11.50
N VAL A 460 14.26 32.56 -12.53
CA VAL A 460 15.57 31.92 -12.35
C VAL A 460 16.41 32.76 -11.37
N ASP A 461 16.98 32.06 -10.38
CA ASP A 461 17.76 32.58 -9.25
C ASP A 461 17.01 33.52 -8.28
N LYS A 462 15.68 33.61 -8.35
CA LYS A 462 14.85 34.37 -7.39
C LYS A 462 13.81 33.54 -6.64
N GLY A 463 13.76 32.24 -6.88
CA GLY A 463 12.88 31.29 -6.22
C GLY A 463 11.49 31.19 -6.83
N THR A 464 10.56 30.58 -6.08
CA THR A 464 9.18 30.35 -6.53
C THR A 464 8.17 30.78 -5.49
N ILE A 465 7.08 31.36 -5.98
CA ILE A 465 5.90 31.75 -5.22
C ILE A 465 4.71 30.96 -5.74
N VAL A 466 4.09 30.19 -4.85
CA VAL A 466 2.81 29.52 -5.08
C VAL A 466 1.74 30.24 -4.28
N THR A 467 0.73 30.81 -4.96
CA THR A 467 -0.41 31.46 -4.32
C THR A 467 -1.68 30.69 -4.62
N VAL A 468 -2.43 30.28 -3.59
CA VAL A 468 -3.70 29.57 -3.72
C VAL A 468 -4.79 30.37 -3.03
N SER A 469 -5.95 30.48 -3.67
CA SER A 469 -7.14 31.14 -3.12
C SER A 469 -8.34 30.21 -3.25
N ILE A 470 -8.96 29.85 -2.13
CA ILE A 470 -10.09 28.93 -2.08
C ILE A 470 -11.29 29.66 -1.46
N PRO A 471 -12.46 29.71 -2.13
CA PRO A 471 -13.68 30.26 -1.56
C PRO A 471 -14.08 29.48 -0.30
N ILE A 472 -14.47 30.20 0.75
CA ILE A 472 -15.08 29.61 1.94
C ILE A 472 -16.52 30.13 1.98
N TYR A 473 -17.44 29.31 1.48
CA TYR A 473 -18.87 29.59 1.60
C TYR A 473 -19.30 29.16 3.01
N THR A 474 -19.91 30.08 3.74
CA THR A 474 -20.32 29.87 5.13
C THR A 474 -21.60 29.06 5.25
#